data_AF-A0A4Q3EJH2-F1
#
_entry.id   AF-A0A4Q3EJH2-F1
#
_cell.length_a   1.000
_cell.length_b   1.000
_cell.length_c   1.000
_cell.angle_alpha   90.00
_cell.angle_beta   90.00
_cell.angle_gamma   90.00
#
_symmetry.space_group_name_H-M   'P 1'
#
loop_
_entity.id
_entity.type
_entity.pdbx_description
1 polymer ?
#
loop_
_entity_poly.entity_id
_entity_poly.type
_entity_poly.pdbx_seq_one_letter_code
_entity_poly.pdbx_strand_id
1 'polypeptide(L)' 'MTTLTIEIPDRVTAEVSQIIKKKGGHIIANSKNNLSKGEQLSLSKALKEAEQIQNGTTKALGFDDLWND' A
#
# COMPACT_ATOMS: atom_id res chain seq x y z
N MET A 1 12.41 -18.58 -20.86
CA MET A 1 11.77 -17.41 -20.20
C MET A 1 12.87 -16.40 -19.93
N THR A 2 12.83 -15.24 -20.57
CA THR A 2 13.88 -14.21 -20.49
C THR A 2 13.35 -13.06 -19.65
N THR A 3 14.00 -12.78 -18.51
CA THR A 3 13.60 -11.70 -17.60
C THR A 3 14.53 -10.50 -17.82
N LEU A 4 13.97 -9.36 -18.22
CA LEU A 4 14.70 -8.09 -18.32
C LEU A 4 14.53 -7.30 -17.02
N THR A 5 15.64 -6.97 -16.37
CA THR A 5 15.64 -6.09 -15.19
C THR A 5 16.15 -4.71 -15.59
N ILE A 6 15.32 -3.69 -15.36
CA ILE A 6 15.62 -2.29 -15.67
C ILE A 6 15.40 -1.46 -14.40
N GLU A 7 16.39 -0.64 -14.06
CA GLU A 7 16.29 0.32 -12.96
C GLU A 7 15.58 1.57 -13.46
N ILE A 8 14.43 1.88 -12.86
CA ILE A 8 13.58 3.01 -13.27
C ILE A 8 13.60 4.03 -12.12
N PRO A 9 13.96 5.30 -12.38
CA PRO A 9 13.88 6.35 -11.37
C PRO A 9 12.43 6.60 -10.93
N ASP A 10 12.21 6.81 -9.62
CA ASP A 10 10.87 6.94 -9.01
C ASP A 10 9.96 7.98 -9.69
N ARG A 11 10.55 9.08 -10.16
CA ARG A 11 9.83 10.16 -10.86
C ARG A 11 9.09 9.73 -12.13
N VAL A 12 9.53 8.66 -12.79
CA VAL A 12 8.97 8.17 -14.07
C VAL A 12 8.30 6.80 -13.93
N THR A 13 8.29 6.22 -12.72
CA THR A 13 7.72 4.89 -12.46
C THR A 13 6.24 4.81 -12.82
N ALA A 14 5.48 5.89 -12.61
CA ALA A 14 4.06 5.92 -12.97
C ALA A 14 3.82 5.79 -14.49
N GLU A 15 4.58 6.55 -15.29
CA GLU A 15 4.49 6.53 -16.75
C GLU A 15 4.94 5.18 -17.32
N VAL A 16 6.07 4.65 -16.84
CA VAL A 16 6.59 3.37 -17.28
C VAL A 16 5.66 2.22 -16.88
N SER A 17 5.04 2.30 -15.70
CA SER A 17 4.05 1.31 -15.23
C SER A 17 2.83 1.25 -16.14
N GLN A 18 2.33 2.42 -16.61
CA GLN A 18 1.23 2.47 -17.56
C GLN A 18 1.59 1.84 -18.91
N ILE A 19 2.81 2.09 -19.41
CA ILE A 19 3.29 1.51 -20.67
C ILE A 19 3.39 -0.01 -20.56
N ILE A 20 3.97 -0.54 -19.48
CA ILE A 20 4.11 -1.98 -19.26
C ILE A 20 2.74 -2.64 -19.18
N LYS A 21 1.80 -2.07 -18.43
CA LYS A 21 0.41 -2.58 -18.33
C LYS A 21 -0.31 -2.57 -19.69
N LYS A 22 -0.15 -1.49 -20.48
CA LYS A 22 -0.74 -1.38 -21.83
C LYS A 22 -0.20 -2.42 -22.81
N LYS A 23 1.04 -2.87 -22.62
CA LYS A 23 1.68 -3.91 -23.44
C LYS A 23 1.43 -5.34 -22.92
N GLY A 24 0.61 -5.50 -21.88
CA GLY A 24 0.33 -6.80 -21.26
C GLY A 24 1.47 -7.34 -20.39
N GLY A 25 2.44 -6.49 -20.05
CA GLY A 25 3.53 -6.85 -19.15
C GLY A 25 3.07 -6.83 -17.69
N HIS A 26 3.68 -7.68 -16.88
CA HIS A 26 3.42 -7.77 -15.44
C HIS A 26 4.54 -7.06 -14.67
N ILE A 27 4.17 -6.15 -13.77
CA ILE A 27 5.13 -5.41 -12.95
C ILE A 27 5.20 -6.09 -11.60
N ILE A 28 6.35 -6.70 -11.31
CA ILE A 28 6.66 -7.20 -9.98
C ILE A 28 7.44 -6.10 -9.27
N ALA A 29 6.73 -5.28 -8.49
CA ALA A 29 7.39 -4.34 -7.61
C ALA A 29 8.10 -5.14 -6.53
N ASN A 30 9.43 -5.26 -6.63
CA ASN A 30 10.25 -5.81 -5.57
C ASN A 30 10.40 -4.74 -4.50
N SER A 31 9.35 -4.53 -3.70
CA SER A 31 9.40 -3.68 -2.53
C SER A 31 10.34 -4.33 -1.52
N LYS A 32 11.64 -4.03 -1.65
CA LYS A 32 12.67 -4.29 -0.62
C LYS A 32 12.44 -3.47 0.65
N ASN A 33 11.28 -2.81 0.80
CA ASN A 33 10.79 -2.38 2.09
C ASN A 33 10.22 -3.60 2.81
N ASN A 34 11.12 -4.42 3.35
CA ASN A 34 10.76 -5.24 4.50
C ASN A 34 10.28 -4.25 5.57
N LEU A 35 8.96 -4.09 5.68
CA LEU A 35 8.34 -3.37 6.78
C LEU A 35 9.02 -3.85 8.06
N SER A 36 9.52 -2.93 8.86
CA SER A 36 10.05 -3.26 10.17
C SER A 36 8.96 -4.00 10.94
N LYS A 37 9.34 -4.93 11.83
CA LYS A 37 8.36 -5.66 12.68
C LYS A 37 7.39 -4.71 13.38
N GLY A 38 7.84 -3.51 13.74
CA GLY A 38 6.99 -2.46 14.32
C GLY A 38 5.97 -1.87 13.36
N GLU A 39 6.33 -1.66 12.10
CA GLU A 39 5.42 -1.15 11.06
C GLU A 39 4.37 -2.21 10.71
N GLN A 40 4.77 -3.48 10.61
CA GLN A 40 3.86 -4.60 10.37
C GLN A 40 2.86 -4.79 11.54
N LEU A 41 3.31 -4.62 12.78
CA LEU A 41 2.42 -4.62 13.95
C LEU A 41 1.45 -3.46 13.93
N SER A 42 1.91 -2.26 13.56
CA SER A 42 1.05 -1.07 13.49
C SER A 42 -0.01 -1.22 12.40
N LEU A 43 0.35 -1.73 11.23
CA LEU A 43 -0.58 -2.00 10.13
C LEU A 43 -1.60 -3.07 10.48
N SER A 44 -1.18 -4.18 11.11
CA SER A 44 -2.12 -5.23 11.51
C SER A 44 -3.10 -4.77 12.59
N LYS A 45 -2.65 -3.90 13.51
CA LYS A 45 -3.53 -3.27 14.50
C LYS A 45 -4.55 -2.34 13.84
N ALA A 46 -4.10 -1.46 12.94
CA ALA A 46 -4.98 -0.55 12.21
C ALA A 46 -5.99 -1.30 11.33
N LEU A 47 -5.57 -2.39 10.69
CA LEU A 47 -6.45 -3.25 9.88
C LEU A 47 -7.54 -3.90 10.75
N LYS A 48 -7.16 -4.44 11.92
CA LYS A 48 -8.12 -5.02 12.87
C LYS A 48 -9.14 -3.98 13.35
N GLU A 49 -8.70 -2.76 13.62
CA GLU A 49 -9.57 -1.65 14.03
C GLU A 49 -10.53 -1.26 12.89
N ALA A 50 -10.04 -1.17 11.65
CA ALA A 50 -10.88 -0.92 10.48
C ALA A 50 -11.93 -2.01 10.26
N GLU A 51 -11.57 -3.29 10.44
CA GLU A 51 -12.52 -4.41 10.37
C GLU A 51 -13.60 -4.32 11.47
N GLN A 52 -13.23 -3.92 12.68
CA GLN A 52 -14.18 -3.73 13.78
C GLN A 52 -15.15 -2.57 13.53
N ILE A 53 -14.66 -1.50 12.91
CA ILE A 53 -15.50 -0.37 12.45
C ILE A 53 -16.45 -0.84 11.34
N GLN A 54 -15.95 -1.58 10.35
CA GLN A 54 -16.76 -2.11 9.25
C GLN A 54 -17.86 -3.05 9.76
N ASN A 55 -17.54 -3.89 10.75
CA ASN A 55 -18.48 -4.82 11.36
C ASN A 55 -19.43 -4.16 12.38
N GLY A 56 -19.31 -2.85 12.61
CA GLY A 56 -20.16 -2.09 13.52
C GLY A 56 -19.91 -2.36 15.01
N THR A 57 -18.86 -3.11 15.34
CA THR A 57 -18.47 -3.45 16.72
C THR A 57 -17.77 -2.28 17.42
N THR A 58 -17.23 -1.33 16.65
CA THR A 58 -16.57 -0.13 17.15
C THR A 58 -17.07 1.08 16.37
N LYS A 59 -17.40 2.17 17.06
CA LYS A 59 -17.83 3.41 16.39
C LYS A 59 -16.63 4.03 15.69
N ALA A 60 -16.78 4.35 14.41
CA ALA A 60 -15.85 5.24 13.73
C ALA A 60 -15.85 6.60 14.45
N LEU A 61 -14.67 7.16 14.67
CA LEU A 61 -14.55 8.56 15.06
C LEU A 61 -15.13 9.42 13.93
N GLY A 62 -15.96 10.41 14.29
CA GLY A 62 -16.43 11.40 13.33
C GLY A 62 -15.26 12.22 12.82
N PHE A 63 -15.38 12.77 11.61
CA PHE A 63 -14.34 13.65 11.05
C PHE A 63 -14.00 14.81 12.01
N ASP A 64 -14.99 15.32 12.74
CA ASP A 64 -14.84 16.40 13.70
C ASP A 64 -14.11 15.97 14.99
N ASP A 65 -14.12 14.67 15.32
CA ASP A 65 -13.45 14.12 16.51
C ASP A 65 -11.98 13.78 16.26
N LEU A 66 -11.54 13.74 14.99
CA LEU A 66 -10.15 13.43 14.63
C LEU A 66 -9.17 14.57 14.97
N TRP A 67 -9.68 15.78 15.23
CA TRP A 67 -8.90 16.99 15.46
C TRP A 67 -9.11 17.63 16.84
N ASN A 68 -9.96 17.04 17.68
CA ASN A 68 -10.12 17.48 19.07
C ASN A 68 -9.13 16.72 19.95
N ASP A 69 -8.08 17.43 20.40
CA ASP A 69 -7.04 16.98 21.34
C ASP A 69 -7.61 16.44 22.67
#